data_AF-A0A978UV62-F1
#
_entry.id   AF-A0A978UV62-F1
#
_cell.length_a   1.000
_cell.length_b   1.000
_cell.length_c   1.000
_cell.angle_alpha   90.00
_cell.angle_beta   90.00
_cell.angle_gamma   90.00
#
_symmetry.space_group_name_H-M   'P 1'
#
loop_
_entity.id
_entity.type
_entity.pdbx_description
1 polymer ?
#
loop_
_entity_poly.entity_id
_entity_poly.type
_entity_poly.pdbx_seq_one_letter_code
_entity_poly.pdbx_strand_id
1 'polypeptide(L)'
;MPGNLKSLKVLNFSHNKLMDLLLPSLENLIVLKSLVLSSYLIVGGIPQQLKDITSLAVLNLSNSRLIGSIPCGKQSDTFENNSYSENFGLYGFPLSKICSSNIDHEARQQGDH
;
A
#
# COMPACT_ATOMS: atom_id res chain seq x y z
N MET A 1 -2.54 -7.66 -22.97
CA MET A 1 -3.26 -6.37 -23.06
C MET A 1 -3.52 -5.88 -21.65
N PRO A 2 -2.83 -4.84 -21.14
CA PRO A 2 -3.12 -4.32 -19.81
C PRO A 2 -4.52 -3.66 -19.82
N GLY A 3 -5.39 -4.11 -18.91
CA GLY A 3 -6.79 -3.68 -18.84
C GLY A 3 -6.91 -2.22 -18.41
N ASN A 4 -7.60 -1.43 -19.23
CA ASN A 4 -7.86 -0.02 -18.98
C ASN A 4 -9.01 0.13 -17.95
N LEU A 5 -8.69 0.08 -16.65
CA LEU A 5 -9.66 0.07 -15.54
C LEU A 5 -10.13 1.48 -15.11
N LYS A 6 -10.26 2.43 -16.04
CA LYS A 6 -10.61 3.84 -15.76
C LYS A 6 -12.00 4.09 -15.16
N SER A 7 -12.83 3.06 -14.99
CA SER A 7 -14.19 3.15 -14.44
C SER A 7 -14.41 2.27 -13.21
N LEU A 8 -13.36 1.60 -12.72
CA LEU A 8 -13.49 0.63 -11.65
C LEU A 8 -13.62 1.33 -10.29
N LYS A 9 -14.82 1.29 -9.71
CA LYS A 9 -15.12 1.92 -8.42
C LYS A 9 -14.86 0.98 -7.23
N VAL A 10 -15.00 -0.32 -7.45
CA VAL A 10 -14.79 -1.40 -6.47
C VAL A 10 -13.95 -2.48 -7.14
N LEU A 11 -12.83 -2.84 -6.51
CA LEU A 11 -11.97 -3.92 -6.97
C LEU A 11 -11.81 -4.96 -5.86
N ASN A 12 -12.26 -6.18 -6.12
CA ASN A 12 -12.11 -7.33 -5.24
C ASN A 12 -11.25 -8.38 -5.95
N PHE A 13 -10.09 -8.68 -5.37
CA PHE A 13 -9.21 -9.74 -5.85
C PHE A 13 -8.97 -10.83 -4.81
N SER A 14 -9.91 -11.07 -3.91
CA SER A 14 -9.95 -12.35 -3.21
C SER A 14 -9.80 -13.45 -4.27
N HIS A 15 -8.78 -14.31 -4.13
CA HIS A 15 -8.42 -15.39 -5.07
C HIS A 15 -7.51 -15.10 -6.27
N ASN A 16 -6.66 -14.06 -6.26
CA ASN A 16 -5.56 -13.94 -7.24
C ASN A 16 -4.17 -13.77 -6.58
N LYS A 17 -3.12 -14.33 -7.21
CA LYS A 17 -1.71 -14.08 -6.86
C LYS A 17 -1.34 -12.64 -7.25
N LEU A 18 -1.79 -11.70 -6.42
CA LEU A 18 -2.00 -10.33 -6.82
C LEU A 18 -0.73 -9.51 -7.05
N MET A 19 0.40 -9.95 -6.51
CA MET A 19 1.65 -9.19 -6.56
C MET A 19 2.24 -9.05 -7.97
N ASP A 20 2.02 -10.02 -8.85
CA ASP A 20 2.57 -9.96 -10.21
C ASP A 20 1.71 -9.12 -11.17
N LEU A 21 0.45 -8.81 -10.81
CA LEU A 21 -0.50 -8.09 -11.69
C LEU A 21 -0.72 -6.61 -11.32
N LEU A 22 -0.37 -6.20 -10.10
CA LEU A 22 -0.63 -4.84 -9.60
C LEU A 22 0.37 -3.78 -10.10
N LEU A 23 1.58 -4.20 -10.52
CA LEU A 23 2.68 -3.29 -10.85
C LEU A 23 2.38 -2.32 -12.02
N PRO A 24 1.65 -2.70 -13.10
CA PRO A 24 1.32 -1.75 -14.18
C PRO A 24 -0.05 -1.05 -14.01
N SER A 25 -0.87 -1.48 -13.05
CA SER A 25 -2.30 -1.17 -13.04
C SER A 25 -2.70 -0.10 -12.02
N LEU A 26 -1.98 0.02 -10.89
CA LEU A 26 -2.30 0.99 -9.84
C LEU A 26 -2.14 2.45 -10.30
N GLU A 27 -1.19 2.71 -11.20
CA GLU A 27 -0.98 4.05 -11.80
C GLU A 27 -2.20 4.50 -12.64
N ASN A 28 -2.99 3.56 -13.17
CA ASN A 28 -4.21 3.85 -13.94
C ASN A 28 -5.50 3.84 -13.09
N LEU A 29 -5.41 3.55 -11.78
CA LEU A 29 -6.55 3.46 -10.87
C LEU A 29 -6.84 4.80 -10.16
N ILE A 30 -6.61 5.92 -10.86
CA ILE A 30 -6.82 7.30 -10.37
C ILE A 30 -8.26 7.53 -9.82
N VAL A 31 -9.23 6.67 -10.16
CA VAL A 31 -10.63 6.77 -9.72
C VAL A 31 -11.08 5.71 -8.71
N LEU A 32 -10.19 4.83 -8.24
CA LEU A 32 -10.59 3.73 -7.36
C LEU A 32 -11.03 4.25 -6.00
N LYS A 33 -12.26 3.95 -5.59
CA LYS A 33 -12.84 4.42 -4.32
C LYS A 33 -12.81 3.39 -3.20
N SER A 34 -12.80 2.10 -3.54
CA SER A 34 -12.83 1.02 -2.55
C SER A 34 -11.98 -0.16 -2.99
N LEU A 35 -11.11 -0.61 -2.09
CA LEU A 35 -10.23 -1.77 -2.25
C LEU A 35 -10.38 -2.71 -1.06
N VAL A 36 -10.89 -3.91 -1.30
CA VAL A 36 -11.05 -4.96 -0.26
C VAL A 36 -10.34 -6.22 -0.72
N LEU A 37 -9.29 -6.59 0.03
CA LEU A 37 -8.36 -7.68 -0.21
C LEU A 37 -8.09 -8.41 1.11
N SER A 38 -9.08 -9.14 1.61
CA SER A 38 -8.96 -9.97 2.82
C SER A 38 -8.92 -11.45 2.42
N SER A 39 -7.80 -12.13 2.63
CA SER A 39 -7.65 -13.57 2.39
C SER A 39 -6.32 -14.11 2.91
N TYR A 40 -6.32 -15.29 3.54
CA TYR A 40 -5.10 -15.99 4.00
C TYR A 40 -4.10 -16.36 2.90
N LEU A 41 -4.47 -16.23 1.62
CA LEU A 41 -3.59 -16.54 0.48
C LEU A 41 -2.85 -15.30 -0.06
N ILE A 42 -3.20 -14.10 0.39
CA ILE A 42 -2.55 -12.87 -0.04
C ILE A 42 -1.27 -12.73 0.78
N VAL A 43 -0.12 -12.67 0.11
CA VAL A 43 1.22 -12.62 0.72
C VAL A 43 2.02 -11.44 0.18
N GLY A 44 3.06 -11.03 0.90
CA GLY A 44 4.08 -10.06 0.46
C GLY A 44 3.83 -8.62 0.90
N GLY A 45 4.46 -7.67 0.24
CA GLY A 45 4.48 -6.25 0.66
C GLY A 45 3.34 -5.41 0.08
N ILE A 46 2.96 -4.35 0.80
CA ILE A 46 2.04 -3.33 0.29
C ILE A 46 2.81 -2.43 -0.71
N PRO A 47 2.35 -2.28 -1.97
CA PRO A 47 3.03 -1.43 -2.95
C PRO A 47 3.08 0.04 -2.52
N GLN A 48 4.22 0.70 -2.72
CA GLN A 48 4.43 2.11 -2.33
C GLN A 48 3.44 3.07 -3.00
N GLN A 49 2.95 2.71 -4.20
CA GLN A 49 2.00 3.48 -5.00
C GLN A 49 0.62 3.62 -4.33
N LEU A 50 0.28 2.80 -3.32
CA LEU A 50 -0.98 2.93 -2.58
C LEU A 50 -1.14 4.33 -1.97
N LYS A 51 -0.02 4.96 -1.56
CA LYS A 51 -0.01 6.30 -0.97
C LYS A 51 -0.46 7.40 -1.95
N ASP A 52 -0.40 7.12 -3.25
CA ASP A 52 -0.67 8.08 -4.32
C ASP A 52 -2.11 7.98 -4.87
N ILE A 53 -2.88 6.95 -4.46
CA ILE A 53 -4.27 6.72 -4.89
C ILE A 53 -5.23 7.57 -4.06
N THR A 54 -5.17 8.88 -4.23
CA THR A 54 -5.93 9.87 -3.43
C THR A 54 -7.46 9.76 -3.53
N SER A 55 -7.98 8.98 -4.48
CA SER A 55 -9.41 8.71 -4.64
C SER A 55 -9.93 7.58 -3.74
N LEU A 56 -9.03 6.83 -3.10
CA LEU A 56 -9.40 5.67 -2.30
C LEU A 56 -10.03 6.12 -0.97
N ALA A 57 -11.26 5.71 -0.72
CA ALA A 57 -12.00 6.06 0.50
C ALA A 57 -12.13 4.87 1.46
N VAL A 58 -12.05 3.64 0.93
CA VAL A 58 -12.20 2.42 1.72
C VAL A 58 -11.06 1.46 1.39
N LEU A 59 -10.36 1.01 2.42
CA LEU A 59 -9.33 -0.01 2.33
C LEU A 59 -9.62 -1.11 3.35
N ASN A 60 -9.52 -2.38 2.95
CA ASN A 60 -9.49 -3.50 3.87
C ASN A 60 -8.50 -4.56 3.34
N LEU A 61 -7.36 -4.66 3.98
CA LEU A 61 -6.30 -5.67 3.75
C LEU A 61 -6.23 -6.69 4.89
N SER A 62 -7.17 -6.65 5.84
CA SER A 62 -7.14 -7.48 7.04
C SER A 62 -7.14 -8.97 6.72
N ASN A 63 -6.65 -9.78 7.66
CA ASN A 63 -6.70 -11.24 7.59
C ASN A 63 -6.00 -11.79 6.33
N SER A 64 -4.84 -11.21 6.06
CA SER A 64 -3.93 -11.60 4.98
C SER A 64 -2.57 -11.98 5.58
N ARG A 65 -1.60 -12.35 4.73
CA ARG A 65 -0.23 -12.68 5.12
C ARG A 65 0.75 -11.63 4.59
N LEU A 66 0.36 -10.36 4.68
CA LEU A 66 1.19 -9.24 4.26
C LEU A 66 2.34 -9.02 5.25
N ILE A 67 3.47 -8.57 4.72
CA ILE A 67 4.70 -8.32 5.47
C ILE A 67 5.34 -7.00 5.05
N GLY A 68 6.21 -6.43 5.90
CA GLY A 68 6.95 -5.21 5.59
C GLY A 68 6.26 -3.93 6.07
N SER A 69 6.78 -2.78 5.63
CA SER A 69 6.25 -1.48 6.05
C SER A 69 4.97 -1.11 5.31
N ILE A 70 4.03 -0.49 6.04
CA ILE A 70 2.91 0.23 5.43
C ILE A 70 3.46 1.49 4.75
N PRO A 71 3.20 1.73 3.44
CA PRO A 71 3.65 2.93 2.75
C PRO A 71 3.12 4.19 3.44
N CYS A 72 4.01 5.10 3.82
CA CYS A 72 3.61 6.36 4.42
C CYS A 72 3.20 7.36 3.36
N GLY A 73 2.16 8.14 3.62
CA GLY A 73 1.73 9.23 2.76
C GLY A 73 0.24 9.51 2.85
N LYS A 74 -0.16 10.66 2.30
CA LYS A 74 -1.48 11.27 2.49
C LYS A 74 -2.64 10.29 2.43
N GLN A 75 -2.62 9.34 1.49
CA GLN A 75 -3.70 8.36 1.36
C GLN A 75 -3.61 7.24 2.39
N SER A 76 -2.47 6.57 2.53
CA SER A 76 -2.30 5.46 3.47
C SER A 76 -2.53 5.89 4.91
N ASP A 77 -2.15 7.13 5.25
CA ASP A 77 -2.31 7.72 6.57
C ASP A 77 -3.78 7.97 6.94
N THR A 78 -4.72 7.84 5.99
CA THR A 78 -6.17 7.97 6.26
C THR A 78 -6.83 6.70 6.77
N PHE A 79 -6.16 5.55 6.68
CA PHE A 79 -6.76 4.27 7.03
C PHE A 79 -6.42 3.85 8.47
N GLU A 80 -7.37 3.19 9.12
CA GLU A 80 -7.24 2.77 10.52
C GLU A 80 -6.55 1.40 10.64
N ASN A 81 -6.14 1.05 11.87
CA ASN A 81 -5.55 -0.25 12.22
C ASN A 81 -6.38 -1.45 11.71
N ASN A 82 -7.72 -1.36 11.78
CA ASN A 82 -8.63 -2.39 11.30
C ASN A 82 -8.42 -2.77 9.82
N SER A 83 -7.92 -1.85 9.01
CA SER A 83 -7.68 -2.06 7.59
C SER A 83 -6.48 -2.98 7.36
N TYR A 84 -5.63 -3.16 8.36
CA TYR A 84 -4.38 -3.91 8.29
C TYR A 84 -4.28 -5.04 9.32
N SER A 85 -5.32 -5.24 10.15
CA SER A 85 -5.31 -6.23 11.24
C SER A 85 -5.08 -7.66 10.74
N GLU A 86 -4.64 -8.55 11.64
CA GLU A 86 -4.37 -9.96 11.34
C GLU A 86 -3.31 -10.17 10.24
N ASN A 87 -2.41 -9.19 10.03
CA ASN A 87 -1.21 -9.31 9.20
C ASN A 87 0.04 -9.20 10.10
N PHE A 88 0.47 -10.31 10.71
CA PHE A 88 1.50 -10.31 11.76
C PHE A 88 2.87 -9.77 11.33
N GLY A 89 3.18 -9.75 10.03
CA GLY A 89 4.45 -9.23 9.52
C GLY A 89 4.42 -7.75 9.08
N LEU A 90 3.28 -7.08 9.17
CA LEU A 90 3.17 -5.65 8.85
C LEU A 90 3.62 -4.77 10.02
N TYR A 91 4.26 -3.66 9.70
CA TYR A 91 4.65 -2.63 10.66
C TYR A 91 4.56 -1.23 10.06
N GLY A 92 4.60 -0.21 10.91
CA GLY A 92 4.42 1.19 10.50
C GLY A 92 3.00 1.70 10.79
N PHE A 93 2.80 3.00 10.61
CA PHE A 93 1.50 3.63 10.88
C PHE A 93 0.44 3.04 9.95
N PRO A 94 -0.78 2.70 10.44
CA PRO A 94 -1.34 2.93 11.77
C PRO A 94 -1.10 1.83 12.82
N LEU A 95 -0.47 0.69 12.47
CA LEU A 95 -0.25 -0.44 13.39
C LEU A 95 0.73 -0.10 14.51
N SER A 96 1.82 0.58 14.16
CA SER A 96 2.85 1.06 15.08
C SER A 96 3.45 2.36 14.53
N LYS A 97 3.53 3.41 15.35
CA LYS A 97 3.99 4.72 14.87
C LYS A 97 5.52 4.75 14.74
N ILE A 98 6.05 4.33 13.59
CA ILE A 98 7.42 4.64 13.16
C ILE A 98 7.37 5.06 11.69
N CYS A 99 7.44 6.37 11.47
CA CYS A 99 7.64 6.97 10.16
C CYS A 99 9.01 7.65 10.19
N SER A 100 10.06 6.96 9.73
CA SER A 100 11.34 7.60 9.41
C SER A 100 11.23 8.15 7.99
N SER A 101 10.48 9.24 7.82
CA SER A 101 10.75 10.12 6.69
C SER A 101 12.11 10.75 6.94
N ASN A 102 13.11 10.36 6.16
CA ASN A 102 14.51 10.82 6.19
C ASN A 102 15.36 10.21 7.32
N ILE A 103 16.09 9.14 6.99
CA ILE A 103 17.45 9.03 7.51
C ILE A 103 18.24 10.06 6.71
N ASP A 104 18.70 11.09 7.40
CA ASP A 104 19.55 12.16 6.89
C ASP A 104 20.71 11.58 6.08
N HIS A 105 20.77 11.94 4.79
CA HIS A 105 21.99 11.83 4.00
C HIS A 105 22.81 13.13 4.09
N GLU A 106 22.72 13.85 5.22
CA GLU A 106 23.72 14.85 5.61
C GLU A 106 24.50 14.33 6.82
N ALA A 107 25.56 13.56 6.54
CA ALA A 107 26.82 13.67 7.28
C ALA A 107 27.93 12.87 6.57
N ARG A 108 28.96 13.62 6.12
CA ARG A 108 30.34 13.23 5.74
C ARG A 108 30.48 12.89 4.24
N GLN A 109 31.19 13.66 3.39
CA GLN A 109 32.39 14.47 3.62
C GLN A 109 32.47 15.72 2.73
N GLN A 110 32.97 16.79 3.35
CA GLN A 110 33.62 17.95 2.74
C GLN A 110 34.70 17.53 1.72
N GLY A 111 34.84 18.32 0.65
CA GLY A 111 35.96 18.25 -0.29
C GLY A 111 35.80 19.28 -1.40
N ASP A 112 35.93 20.57 -1.05
CA ASP A 112 36.14 21.67 -1.99
C ASP A 112 37.47 21.51 -2.76
N HIS A 113 37.45 22.00 -4.02
CA HIS A 113 38.49 22.08 -5.05
C HIS A 113 38.73 20.85 -5.95
#